data_AF-A0A9W8ZT18-F1
#
_entry.id   AF-A0A9W8ZT18-F1
#
_cell.length_a   1.000
_cell.length_b   1.000
_cell.length_c   1.000
_cell.angle_alpha   90.00
_cell.angle_beta   90.00
_cell.angle_gamma   90.00
#
_symmetry.space_group_name_H-M   'P 1'
#
loop_
_entity.id
_entity.type
_entity.pdbx_description
1 polymer ?
#
loop_
_entity_poly.entity_id
_entity_poly.type
_entity_poly.pdbx_seq_one_letter_code
_entity_poly.pdbx_strand_id
1 'polypeptide(L)'
;MDLPSYSGSQVRSPAPISQRLPLIFRRLHRFNQMDFEQAIWQLGYLCLAPRRVYRNVYFHKQTKNTWARDDPAILVLIAACLFVSAIAWSFAYSYSARQALKLALFMIVRDYLLTGLVVATVLWFVSNRLLIAPPSHSSPADSVVEWAYAFDVHTNAFFPFFLTIYIAQLFVLPVVLKDNWVCLFLGNTLYLAGLAQYTYGVYLGLNALPFLIRSELLLSPLLPLFTSYIISLLGFNVAKHVLAVYFGS
;
A
#
# COMPACT_ATOMS: atom_id res chain seq x y z
N MET A 1 2.50 51.27 42.20
CA MET A 1 3.14 49.95 42.02
C MET A 1 2.25 49.23 41.04
N ASP A 2 2.50 49.47 39.76
CA ASP A 2 1.55 49.14 38.69
C ASP A 2 1.80 47.70 38.21
N LEU A 3 0.75 46.88 38.23
CA LEU A 3 0.79 45.50 37.76
C LEU A 3 0.74 45.48 36.23
N PRO A 4 1.57 44.70 35.54
CA PRO A 4 1.49 44.59 34.10
C PRO A 4 0.30 43.72 33.68
N SER A 5 -0.59 44.30 32.90
CA SER A 5 -1.68 43.64 32.19
C SER A 5 -1.14 42.74 31.09
N TYR A 6 -1.33 41.42 31.21
CA TYR A 6 -1.05 40.45 30.14
C TYR A 6 -2.09 40.59 29.03
N SER A 7 -1.71 41.24 27.93
CA SER A 7 -2.50 41.31 26.70
C SER A 7 -2.20 40.13 25.77
N GLY A 8 -3.24 39.40 25.36
CA GLY A 8 -3.32 38.77 24.05
C GLY A 8 -2.80 37.34 23.94
N SER A 9 -3.63 36.37 24.32
CA SER A 9 -3.61 35.03 23.74
C SER A 9 -3.89 35.12 22.23
N GLN A 10 -2.83 35.10 21.41
CA GLN A 10 -2.96 34.88 19.97
C GLN A 10 -3.52 33.47 19.75
N VAL A 11 -4.84 33.39 19.53
CA VAL A 11 -5.49 32.20 18.98
C VAL A 11 -4.92 32.00 17.58
N ARG A 12 -4.01 31.03 17.45
CA ARG A 12 -3.44 30.62 16.16
C ARG A 12 -4.58 30.02 15.36
N SER A 13 -5.11 30.77 14.39
CA SER A 13 -6.15 30.28 13.49
C SER A 13 -5.71 28.95 12.87
N PRO A 14 -6.52 27.88 12.94
CA PRO A 14 -6.18 26.63 12.29
C PRO A 14 -6.07 26.88 10.78
N ALA A 15 -4.91 26.57 10.21
CA ALA A 15 -4.70 26.69 8.77
C ALA A 15 -5.76 25.86 8.03
N PRO A 16 -6.30 26.35 6.89
CA PRO A 16 -7.34 25.65 6.16
C PRO A 16 -6.84 24.28 5.67
N ILE A 17 -7.69 23.28 5.87
CA ILE A 17 -7.46 21.83 5.64
C ILE A 17 -7.26 21.47 4.15
N SER A 18 -7.27 22.44 3.24
CA SER A 18 -7.50 22.20 1.80
C SER A 18 -6.27 22.21 0.88
N GLN A 19 -5.03 22.37 1.35
CA GLN A 19 -3.87 22.54 0.44
C GLN A 19 -2.61 21.77 0.83
N ARG A 20 -2.74 20.48 1.16
CA ARG A 20 -1.60 19.56 1.11
C ARG A 20 -1.81 18.53 0.01
N LEU A 21 -1.58 18.94 -1.25
CA LEU A 21 -0.98 17.98 -2.18
C LEU A 21 0.19 17.32 -1.43
N PRO A 22 0.31 15.98 -1.39
CA PRO A 22 1.26 15.32 -0.51
C PRO A 22 2.66 15.85 -0.81
N LEU A 23 3.29 16.47 0.19
CA LEU A 23 4.66 17.02 0.10
C LEU A 23 5.67 15.98 -0.39
N ILE A 24 5.34 14.70 -0.25
CA ILE A 24 6.01 13.52 -0.81
C ILE A 24 6.29 13.68 -2.32
N PHE A 25 5.29 14.04 -3.14
CA PHE A 25 5.50 14.17 -4.59
C PHE A 25 6.43 15.33 -4.95
N ARG A 26 6.45 16.39 -4.12
CA ARG A 26 7.37 17.53 -4.29
C ARG A 26 8.82 17.19 -3.94
N ARG A 27 9.05 16.13 -3.14
CA ARG A 27 10.38 15.71 -2.68
C ARG A 27 10.97 14.52 -3.45
N LEU A 28 10.22 13.90 -4.37
CA LEU A 28 10.69 12.78 -5.20
C LEU A 28 12.00 13.06 -5.96
N HIS A 29 12.31 14.33 -6.24
CA HIS A 29 13.52 14.71 -6.98
C HIS A 29 14.78 14.88 -6.10
N ARG A 30 14.69 14.76 -4.76
CA ARG A 30 15.85 14.94 -3.86
C ARG A 30 16.46 13.61 -3.44
N PHE A 31 17.08 12.90 -4.38
CA PHE A 31 17.68 11.58 -4.15
C PHE A 31 18.80 11.56 -3.09
N ASN A 32 19.53 12.67 -2.93
CA ASN A 32 20.68 12.74 -1.99
C ASN A 32 20.26 12.87 -0.51
N GLN A 33 18.96 13.00 -0.22
CA GLN A 33 18.42 13.14 1.15
C GLN A 33 17.52 11.96 1.53
N MET A 34 17.54 10.88 0.74
CA MET A 34 16.68 9.70 0.92
C MET A 34 17.41 8.61 1.73
N ASP A 35 16.79 8.12 2.80
CA ASP A 35 17.38 7.11 3.69
C ASP A 35 17.09 5.69 3.16
N PHE A 36 17.78 5.30 2.09
CA PHE A 36 17.57 4.00 1.43
C PHE A 36 17.80 2.79 2.33
N GLU A 37 18.77 2.86 3.26
CA GLU A 37 19.05 1.77 4.18
C GLU A 37 17.84 1.46 5.07
N GLN A 38 17.25 2.51 5.67
CA GLN A 38 16.06 2.36 6.49
C GLN A 38 14.87 1.86 5.65
N ALA A 39 14.71 2.35 4.43
CA ALA A 39 13.66 1.90 3.52
C ALA A 39 13.78 0.40 3.18
N ILE A 40 14.98 -0.09 2.89
CA ILE A 40 15.25 -1.52 2.60
C ILE A 40 14.90 -2.37 3.82
N TRP A 41 15.37 -2.00 5.01
CA TRP A 41 15.02 -2.72 6.24
C TRP A 41 13.52 -2.75 6.47
N GLN A 42 12.85 -1.63 6.24
CA GLN A 42 11.41 -1.55 6.40
C GLN A 42 10.65 -2.45 5.43
N LEU A 43 11.06 -2.51 4.15
CA LEU A 43 10.51 -3.43 3.16
C LEU A 43 10.74 -4.90 3.56
N GLY A 44 11.94 -5.24 4.04
CA GLY A 44 12.24 -6.58 4.55
C GLY A 44 11.38 -6.96 5.76
N TYR A 45 11.19 -6.04 6.71
CA TYR A 45 10.34 -6.28 7.88
C TYR A 45 8.86 -6.37 7.52
N LEU A 46 8.37 -5.72 6.47
CA LEU A 46 6.98 -5.90 6.02
C LEU A 46 6.69 -7.37 5.64
N CYS A 47 7.67 -8.06 5.08
CA CYS A 47 7.52 -9.46 4.69
C CYS A 47 7.69 -10.43 5.87
N LEU A 48 8.66 -10.17 6.76
CA LEU A 48 9.05 -11.12 7.81
C LEU A 48 8.40 -10.85 9.18
N ALA A 49 8.23 -9.57 9.53
CA ALA A 49 7.77 -9.15 10.84
C ALA A 49 7.02 -7.80 10.78
N PRO A 50 5.85 -7.74 10.10
CA PRO A 50 5.18 -6.48 9.78
C PRO A 50 4.79 -5.68 11.04
N ARG A 51 4.52 -6.38 12.15
CA ARG A 51 4.26 -5.73 13.46
C ARG A 51 5.39 -4.80 13.91
N ARG A 52 6.65 -5.10 13.55
CA ARG A 52 7.80 -4.23 13.88
C ARG A 52 7.72 -2.88 13.18
N VAL A 53 7.31 -2.88 11.91
CA VAL A 53 7.17 -1.66 11.11
C VAL A 53 6.10 -0.75 11.70
N TYR A 54 4.97 -1.32 12.09
CA TYR A 54 3.86 -0.55 12.66
C TYR A 54 4.14 -0.02 14.07
N ARG A 55 4.97 -0.70 14.85
CA ARG A 55 5.49 -0.14 16.11
C ARG A 55 6.33 1.13 15.89
N ASN A 56 7.13 1.16 14.81
CA ASN A 56 7.94 2.34 14.48
C ASN A 56 7.08 3.54 14.06
N VAL A 57 5.91 3.30 13.44
CA VAL A 57 4.94 4.36 13.11
C VAL A 57 4.45 5.07 14.37
N TYR A 58 4.19 4.33 15.45
CA TYR A 58 3.79 4.92 16.73
C TYR A 58 4.87 5.84 17.30
N PHE A 59 6.15 5.41 17.28
CA PHE A 59 7.28 6.25 17.70
C PHE A 59 7.49 7.47 16.79
N HIS A 60 7.24 7.34 15.49
CA HIS A 60 7.29 8.46 14.56
C HIS A 60 6.24 9.53 14.91
N LYS A 61 5.01 9.10 15.25
CA LYS A 61 3.96 10.03 15.70
C LYS A 61 4.38 10.79 16.95
N GLN A 62 5.02 10.15 17.92
CA GLN A 62 5.47 10.83 19.15
C GLN A 62 6.55 11.87 18.90
N THR A 63 7.42 11.66 17.90
CA THR A 63 8.57 12.55 17.62
C THR A 63 8.25 13.66 16.63
N LYS A 64 7.42 13.40 15.60
CA LYS A 64 7.09 14.36 14.53
C LYS A 64 5.65 14.85 14.53
N ASN A 65 4.80 14.29 15.38
CA ASN A 65 3.36 14.58 15.45
C ASN A 65 2.59 14.37 14.13
N THR A 66 3.10 13.53 13.22
CA THR A 66 2.44 13.13 11.97
C THR A 66 2.44 11.62 11.84
N TRP A 67 1.41 11.07 11.19
CA TRP A 67 1.34 9.64 10.91
C TRP A 67 1.99 9.27 9.58
N ALA A 68 1.81 10.12 8.55
CA ALA A 68 2.40 9.92 7.25
C ALA A 68 3.93 10.09 7.26
N ARG A 69 4.60 9.38 6.36
CA ARG A 69 6.04 9.49 6.15
C ARG A 69 6.40 10.77 5.40
N ASP A 70 7.60 11.26 5.69
CA ASP A 70 8.18 12.42 5.02
C ASP A 70 9.15 12.06 3.87
N ASP A 71 9.65 10.83 3.84
CA ASP A 71 10.71 10.35 2.94
C ASP A 71 10.14 9.52 1.77
N PRO A 72 10.38 9.91 0.50
CA PRO A 72 9.97 9.15 -0.68
C PRO A 72 10.79 7.88 -0.98
N ALA A 73 11.85 7.55 -0.23
CA ALA A 73 12.73 6.40 -0.50
C ALA A 73 11.99 5.08 -0.83
N ILE A 74 10.96 4.72 -0.06
CA ILE A 74 10.20 3.48 -0.26
C ILE A 74 9.47 3.47 -1.60
N LEU A 75 8.92 4.61 -2.04
CA LEU A 75 8.23 4.74 -3.32
C LEU A 75 9.20 4.52 -4.48
N VAL A 76 10.39 5.10 -4.38
CA VAL A 76 11.46 4.94 -5.38
C VAL A 76 11.93 3.49 -5.43
N LEU A 77 12.09 2.84 -4.28
CA LEU A 77 12.49 1.44 -4.20
C LEU A 77 11.46 0.50 -4.83
N ILE A 78 10.18 0.68 -4.53
CA ILE A 78 9.11 -0.11 -5.16
C ILE A 78 9.05 0.13 -6.66
N ALA A 79 9.19 1.39 -7.11
CA ALA A 79 9.24 1.69 -8.53
C ALA A 79 10.45 1.02 -9.23
N ALA A 80 11.61 0.98 -8.59
CA ALA A 80 12.78 0.26 -9.08
C ALA A 80 12.54 -1.25 -9.13
N CYS A 81 11.92 -1.84 -8.10
CA CYS A 81 11.54 -3.26 -8.10
C CYS A 81 10.55 -3.61 -9.23
N LEU A 82 9.55 -2.76 -9.47
CA LEU A 82 8.60 -2.91 -10.57
C LEU A 82 9.29 -2.79 -11.92
N PHE A 83 10.25 -1.87 -12.07
CA PHE A 83 11.04 -1.75 -13.29
C PHE A 83 11.84 -3.02 -13.59
N VAL A 84 12.52 -3.57 -12.58
CA VAL A 84 13.27 -4.84 -12.71
C VAL A 84 12.32 -6.00 -13.03
N SER A 85 11.16 -6.07 -12.37
CA SER A 85 10.14 -7.09 -12.65
C SER A 85 9.61 -6.97 -14.09
N ALA A 86 9.34 -5.77 -14.58
CA ALA A 86 8.89 -5.53 -15.96
C ALA A 86 9.92 -6.02 -16.99
N ILE A 87 11.22 -5.83 -16.73
CA ILE A 87 12.27 -6.41 -17.56
C ILE A 87 12.18 -7.94 -17.56
N ALA A 88 12.03 -8.57 -16.39
CA ALA A 88 11.93 -10.02 -16.28
C ALA A 88 10.69 -10.59 -17.00
N TRP A 89 9.52 -9.95 -16.87
CA TRP A 89 8.32 -10.30 -17.62
C TRP A 89 8.50 -10.08 -19.14
N SER A 90 9.21 -9.03 -19.54
CA SER A 90 9.51 -8.77 -20.95
C SER A 90 10.38 -9.88 -21.56
N PHE A 91 11.31 -10.44 -20.80
CA PHE A 91 12.08 -11.61 -21.23
C PHE A 91 11.20 -12.84 -21.39
N ALA A 92 10.29 -13.10 -20.44
CA ALA A 92 9.39 -14.26 -20.51
C ALA A 92 8.44 -14.23 -21.71
N TYR A 93 8.02 -13.04 -22.15
CA TYR A 93 7.12 -12.84 -23.29
C TYR A 93 7.83 -12.39 -24.57
N SER A 94 9.17 -12.42 -24.61
CA SER A 94 9.99 -12.02 -25.77
C SER A 94 9.67 -10.61 -26.32
N TYR A 95 9.46 -9.64 -25.43
CA TYR A 95 9.15 -8.26 -25.80
C TYR A 95 10.39 -7.48 -26.24
N SER A 96 10.19 -6.55 -27.19
CA SER A 96 11.21 -5.58 -27.59
C SER A 96 11.49 -4.54 -26.49
N ALA A 97 12.64 -3.86 -26.55
CA ALA A 97 13.01 -2.84 -25.56
C ALA A 97 11.95 -1.72 -25.39
N ARG A 98 11.28 -1.32 -26.48
CA ARG A 98 10.21 -0.32 -26.43
C ARG A 98 8.96 -0.85 -25.71
N GLN A 99 8.61 -2.12 -25.95
CA GLN A 99 7.50 -2.78 -25.24
C GLN A 99 7.83 -2.99 -23.77
N ALA A 100 9.08 -3.35 -23.45
CA ALA A 100 9.55 -3.47 -22.07
C ALA A 100 9.49 -2.15 -21.30
N LEU A 101 9.92 -1.04 -21.92
CA LEU A 101 9.79 0.29 -21.31
C LEU A 101 8.32 0.68 -21.10
N LYS A 102 7.45 0.40 -22.09
CA LYS A 102 6.00 0.64 -21.97
C LYS A 102 5.41 -0.18 -20.83
N LEU A 103 5.79 -1.45 -20.69
CA LEU A 103 5.36 -2.34 -19.62
C LEU A 103 5.80 -1.83 -18.25
N ALA A 104 7.06 -1.38 -18.12
CA ALA A 104 7.57 -0.84 -16.86
C ALA A 104 6.82 0.42 -16.43
N LEU A 105 6.61 1.36 -17.36
CA LEU A 105 5.82 2.57 -17.08
C LEU A 105 4.37 2.23 -16.71
N PHE A 106 3.79 1.22 -17.38
CA PHE A 106 2.43 0.77 -17.09
C PHE A 106 2.31 0.14 -15.70
N MET A 107 3.24 -0.73 -15.30
CA MET A 107 3.30 -1.29 -13.95
C MET A 107 3.46 -0.20 -12.88
N ILE A 108 4.36 0.75 -13.07
CA ILE A 108 4.60 1.81 -12.09
C ILE A 108 3.40 2.78 -11.98
N VAL A 109 2.91 3.28 -13.12
CA VAL A 109 1.88 4.31 -13.13
C VAL A 109 0.50 3.72 -12.86
N ARG A 110 0.11 2.67 -13.59
CA ARG A 110 -1.23 2.08 -13.45
C ARG A 110 -1.28 1.18 -12.22
N ASP A 111 -0.42 0.18 -12.12
CA ASP A 111 -0.61 -0.89 -11.13
C ASP A 111 -0.28 -0.45 -9.72
N TYR A 112 0.63 0.51 -9.56
CA TYR A 112 1.06 1.00 -8.26
C TYR A 112 0.51 2.39 -7.94
N LEU A 113 0.83 3.43 -8.72
CA LEU A 113 0.45 4.80 -8.35
C LEU A 113 -1.06 5.06 -8.47
N LEU A 114 -1.69 4.66 -9.59
CA LEU A 114 -3.11 4.90 -9.82
C LEU A 114 -3.98 4.05 -8.87
N THR A 115 -3.69 2.75 -8.74
CA THR A 115 -4.38 1.91 -7.75
C THR A 115 -4.16 2.45 -6.33
N GLY A 116 -2.95 2.91 -6.01
CA GLY A 116 -2.63 3.48 -4.72
C GLY A 116 -3.41 4.75 -4.40
N LEU A 117 -3.58 5.65 -5.39
CA LEU A 117 -4.41 6.85 -5.24
C LEU A 117 -5.88 6.48 -4.95
N VAL A 118 -6.42 5.51 -5.69
CA VAL A 118 -7.80 5.03 -5.52
C VAL A 118 -7.96 4.37 -4.15
N VAL A 119 -7.11 3.41 -3.81
CA VAL A 119 -7.20 2.67 -2.54
C VAL A 119 -6.98 3.60 -1.35
N ALA A 120 -5.98 4.49 -1.39
CA ALA A 120 -5.75 5.46 -0.33
C ALA A 120 -6.97 6.35 -0.08
N THR A 121 -7.64 6.78 -1.16
CA THR A 121 -8.85 7.60 -1.07
C THR A 121 -10.01 6.82 -0.44
N VAL A 122 -10.21 5.56 -0.84
CA VAL A 122 -11.23 4.68 -0.25
C VAL A 122 -10.92 4.40 1.22
N LEU A 123 -9.69 4.02 1.57
CA LEU A 123 -9.28 3.73 2.95
C LEU A 123 -9.41 4.95 3.84
N TRP A 124 -8.97 6.12 3.36
CA TRP A 124 -9.11 7.38 4.07
C TRP A 124 -10.59 7.71 4.34
N PHE A 125 -11.44 7.59 3.32
CA PHE A 125 -12.87 7.85 3.45
C PHE A 125 -13.55 6.88 4.43
N VAL A 126 -13.34 5.58 4.24
CA VAL A 126 -13.93 4.52 5.07
C VAL A 126 -13.47 4.64 6.51
N SER A 127 -12.17 4.83 6.76
CA SER A 127 -11.63 4.90 8.12
C SER A 127 -12.18 6.10 8.88
N ASN A 128 -12.21 7.28 8.24
CA ASN A 128 -12.72 8.50 8.88
C ASN A 128 -14.25 8.51 9.03
N ARG A 129 -14.99 7.73 8.25
CA ARG A 129 -16.45 7.64 8.35
C ARG A 129 -16.94 6.55 9.31
N LEU A 130 -16.28 5.40 9.34
CA LEU A 130 -16.79 4.20 10.01
C LEU A 130 -15.96 3.74 11.21
N LEU A 131 -14.66 4.05 11.24
CA LEU A 131 -13.72 3.43 12.17
C LEU A 131 -13.24 4.36 13.29
N ILE A 132 -13.48 5.67 13.24
CA ILE A 132 -13.07 6.58 14.32
C ILE A 132 -13.82 6.28 15.63
N ALA A 133 -13.08 6.23 16.73
CA ALA A 133 -13.62 6.10 18.08
C ALA A 133 -14.49 7.32 18.46
N PRO A 134 -15.56 7.14 19.25
CA PRO A 134 -16.29 8.26 19.84
C PRO A 134 -15.34 9.16 20.64
N PRO A 135 -15.57 10.49 20.66
CA PRO A 135 -14.65 11.43 21.29
C PRO A 135 -14.52 11.14 22.79
N SER A 136 -13.32 10.74 23.22
CA SER A 136 -12.96 10.58 24.63
C SER A 136 -11.67 11.34 24.91
N HIS A 137 -11.77 12.49 25.58
CA HIS A 137 -10.68 13.33 26.12
C HIS A 137 -9.54 13.80 25.17
N SER A 138 -9.45 13.32 23.94
CA SER A 138 -8.49 13.76 22.93
C SER A 138 -9.09 14.88 22.05
N SER A 139 -8.22 15.77 21.55
CA SER A 139 -8.65 16.80 20.61
C SER A 139 -9.16 16.15 19.31
N PRO A 140 -10.27 16.63 18.71
CA PRO A 140 -10.81 16.05 17.46
C PRO A 140 -9.80 16.05 16.30
N ALA A 141 -8.83 16.97 16.33
CA ALA A 141 -7.79 17.10 15.31
C ALA A 141 -6.75 15.97 15.36
N ASP A 142 -6.55 15.33 16.52
CA ASP A 142 -5.59 14.22 16.68
C ASP A 142 -6.17 12.85 16.29
N SER A 143 -7.48 12.80 16.02
CA SER A 143 -8.24 11.55 15.78
C SER A 143 -8.66 11.38 14.32
N VAL A 144 -7.90 11.94 13.37
CA VAL A 144 -8.18 11.86 11.93
C VAL A 144 -7.10 11.05 11.23
N VAL A 145 -7.52 10.15 10.34
CA VAL A 145 -6.59 9.44 9.45
C VAL A 145 -6.13 10.40 8.36
N GLU A 146 -4.82 10.62 8.27
CA GLU A 146 -4.20 11.41 7.22
C GLU A 146 -4.26 10.66 5.87
N TRP A 147 -4.63 11.34 4.77
CA TRP A 147 -4.68 10.70 3.45
C TRP A 147 -3.30 10.15 3.02
N ALA A 148 -2.23 10.89 3.32
CA ALA A 148 -0.87 10.45 3.03
C ALA A 148 -0.49 9.18 3.81
N TYR A 149 -1.02 9.01 5.03
CA TYR A 149 -0.85 7.77 5.78
C TYR A 149 -1.63 6.61 5.15
N ALA A 150 -2.85 6.84 4.65
CA ALA A 150 -3.59 5.81 3.92
C ALA A 150 -2.84 5.34 2.66
N PHE A 151 -2.15 6.26 1.96
CA PHE A 151 -1.27 5.92 0.85
C PHE A 151 0.00 5.16 1.29
N ASP A 152 0.58 5.50 2.44
CA ASP A 152 1.68 4.74 3.05
C ASP A 152 1.27 3.30 3.41
N VAL A 153 0.04 3.12 3.88
CA VAL A 153 -0.53 1.79 4.17
C VAL A 153 -0.68 0.98 2.89
N HIS A 154 -1.20 1.58 1.80
CA HIS A 154 -1.21 0.94 0.48
C HIS A 154 0.21 0.54 0.05
N THR A 155 1.16 1.47 0.14
CA THR A 155 2.57 1.27 -0.21
C THR A 155 3.15 0.06 0.53
N ASN A 156 2.88 -0.05 1.83
CA ASN A 156 3.35 -1.17 2.65
C ASN A 156 2.72 -2.51 2.26
N ALA A 157 1.41 -2.52 2.03
CA ALA A 157 0.66 -3.72 1.67
C ALA A 157 1.01 -4.19 0.25
N PHE A 158 1.34 -3.26 -0.64
CA PHE A 158 1.69 -3.53 -2.02
C PHE A 158 2.99 -4.32 -2.14
N PHE A 159 3.98 -4.11 -1.29
CA PHE A 159 5.28 -4.77 -1.45
C PHE A 159 5.22 -6.31 -1.26
N PRO A 160 4.62 -6.87 -0.18
CA PRO A 160 4.40 -8.32 -0.09
C PRO A 160 3.52 -8.86 -1.22
N PHE A 161 2.47 -8.12 -1.61
CA PHE A 161 1.62 -8.47 -2.75
C PHE A 161 2.43 -8.55 -4.06
N PHE A 162 3.32 -7.59 -4.28
CA PHE A 162 4.22 -7.53 -5.42
C PHE A 162 5.12 -8.77 -5.47
N LEU A 163 5.73 -9.16 -4.36
CA LEU A 163 6.58 -10.36 -4.32
C LEU A 163 5.79 -11.62 -4.70
N THR A 164 4.53 -11.73 -4.30
CA THR A 164 3.69 -12.89 -4.64
C THR A 164 3.21 -12.87 -6.10
N ILE A 165 2.62 -11.77 -6.55
CA ILE A 165 1.98 -11.69 -7.88
C ILE A 165 2.95 -11.39 -9.02
N TYR A 166 3.99 -10.60 -8.79
CA TYR A 166 4.92 -10.19 -9.85
C TYR A 166 6.18 -11.05 -9.90
N ILE A 167 6.66 -11.51 -8.74
CA ILE A 167 7.90 -12.28 -8.67
C ILE A 167 7.61 -13.79 -8.58
N ALA A 168 6.87 -14.25 -7.58
CA ALA A 168 6.60 -15.68 -7.42
C ALA A 168 5.79 -16.24 -8.60
N GLN A 169 4.80 -15.50 -9.10
CA GLN A 169 4.05 -15.90 -10.31
C GLN A 169 4.96 -16.09 -11.54
N LEU A 170 5.97 -15.25 -11.71
CA LEU A 170 6.88 -15.34 -12.86
C LEU A 170 7.64 -16.68 -12.85
N PHE A 171 8.08 -17.14 -11.67
CA PHE A 171 8.75 -18.43 -11.53
C PHE A 171 7.82 -19.63 -11.80
N VAL A 172 6.53 -19.50 -11.46
CA VAL A 172 5.53 -20.57 -11.61
C VAL A 172 4.79 -20.48 -12.96
N LEU A 173 5.06 -19.45 -13.77
CA LEU A 173 4.46 -19.20 -15.09
C LEU A 173 4.33 -20.45 -15.99
N PRO A 174 5.40 -21.27 -16.21
CA PRO A 174 5.29 -22.44 -17.11
C PRO A 174 4.34 -23.52 -16.57
N VAL A 175 4.04 -23.50 -15.27
CA VAL A 175 3.07 -24.40 -14.64
C VAL A 175 1.67 -23.80 -14.76
N VAL A 176 1.49 -22.52 -14.39
CA VAL A 176 0.18 -21.84 -14.35
C VAL A 176 -0.54 -21.82 -15.70
N LEU A 177 0.21 -21.76 -16.81
CA LEU A 177 -0.35 -21.70 -18.16
C LEU A 177 -0.90 -23.04 -18.69
N LYS A 178 -0.61 -24.16 -18.01
CA LYS A 178 -1.08 -25.50 -18.44
C LYS A 178 -2.54 -25.73 -18.05
N ASP A 179 -3.25 -26.49 -18.88
CA ASP A 179 -4.67 -26.84 -18.69
C ASP A 179 -4.86 -28.05 -17.78
N ASN A 180 -4.32 -27.97 -16.56
CA ASN A 180 -4.46 -29.01 -15.53
C ASN A 180 -5.13 -28.43 -14.29
N TRP A 181 -5.92 -29.23 -13.59
CA TRP A 181 -6.56 -28.81 -12.34
C TRP A 181 -5.55 -28.36 -11.28
N VAL A 182 -4.39 -29.02 -11.19
CA VAL A 182 -3.30 -28.62 -10.26
C VAL A 182 -2.77 -27.23 -10.59
N CYS A 183 -2.67 -26.88 -11.87
CA CYS A 183 -2.17 -25.57 -12.32
C CYS A 183 -3.19 -24.47 -12.04
N LEU A 184 -4.48 -24.79 -12.21
CA LEU A 184 -5.60 -23.93 -11.80
C LEU A 184 -5.60 -23.72 -10.28
N PHE A 185 -5.48 -24.78 -9.47
CA PHE A 185 -5.40 -24.70 -8.02
C PHE A 185 -4.23 -23.83 -7.58
N LEU A 186 -3.03 -24.07 -8.13
CA LEU A 186 -1.82 -23.33 -7.80
C LEU A 186 -1.93 -21.85 -8.19
N GLY A 187 -2.41 -21.55 -9.40
CA GLY A 187 -2.61 -20.19 -9.87
C GLY A 187 -3.64 -19.44 -9.02
N ASN A 188 -4.79 -20.04 -8.75
CA ASN A 188 -5.85 -19.41 -7.95
C ASN A 188 -5.40 -19.22 -6.49
N THR A 189 -4.65 -20.18 -5.93
CA THR A 189 -4.09 -20.07 -4.58
C THR A 189 -3.09 -18.92 -4.49
N LEU A 190 -2.28 -18.72 -5.53
CA LEU A 190 -1.32 -17.61 -5.58
C LEU A 190 -2.03 -16.25 -5.56
N TYR A 191 -3.13 -16.10 -6.32
CA TYR A 191 -3.95 -14.88 -6.29
C TYR A 191 -4.66 -14.66 -4.96
N LEU A 192 -5.22 -15.72 -4.37
CA LEU A 192 -5.81 -15.66 -3.04
C LEU A 192 -4.76 -15.22 -2.01
N ALA A 193 -3.58 -15.83 -2.02
CA ALA A 193 -2.49 -15.50 -1.10
C ALA A 193 -2.05 -14.04 -1.24
N GLY A 194 -1.84 -13.56 -2.48
CA GLY A 194 -1.46 -12.18 -2.75
C GLY A 194 -2.51 -11.19 -2.23
N LEU A 195 -3.77 -11.36 -2.64
CA LEU A 195 -4.86 -10.47 -2.22
C LEU A 195 -5.13 -10.53 -0.70
N ALA A 196 -4.96 -11.70 -0.09
CA ALA A 196 -5.07 -11.85 1.35
C ALA A 196 -3.93 -11.14 2.10
N GLN A 197 -2.69 -11.29 1.63
CA GLN A 197 -1.53 -10.56 2.18
C GLN A 197 -1.72 -9.05 2.08
N TYR A 198 -2.21 -8.57 0.93
CA TYR A 198 -2.51 -7.16 0.74
C TYR A 198 -3.56 -6.65 1.74
N THR A 199 -4.69 -7.37 1.85
CA THR A 199 -5.79 -7.01 2.77
C THR A 199 -5.34 -7.02 4.23
N TYR A 200 -4.56 -8.03 4.63
CA TYR A 200 -3.99 -8.11 5.97
C TYR A 200 -2.96 -7.02 6.24
N GLY A 201 -2.14 -6.65 5.24
CA GLY A 201 -1.20 -5.54 5.32
C GLY A 201 -1.90 -4.20 5.57
N VAL A 202 -3.03 -3.97 4.87
CA VAL A 202 -3.89 -2.80 5.09
C VAL A 202 -4.46 -2.77 6.50
N TYR A 203 -5.03 -3.90 6.96
CA TYR A 203 -5.54 -4.04 8.31
C TYR A 203 -4.47 -3.72 9.35
N LEU A 204 -3.29 -4.33 9.27
CA LEU A 204 -2.20 -4.08 10.22
C LEU A 204 -1.77 -2.61 10.24
N GLY A 205 -1.78 -1.94 9.08
CA GLY A 205 -1.44 -0.52 8.99
C GLY A 205 -2.42 0.36 9.72
N LEU A 206 -3.71 0.24 9.40
CA LEU A 206 -4.72 1.08 10.06
C LEU A 206 -4.91 0.69 11.53
N ASN A 207 -4.76 -0.59 11.89
CA ASN A 207 -4.83 -1.04 13.29
C ASN A 207 -3.68 -0.52 14.17
N ALA A 208 -2.65 0.09 13.59
CA ALA A 208 -1.61 0.79 14.36
C ALA A 208 -2.10 2.12 14.94
N LEU A 209 -3.22 2.66 14.45
CA LEU A 209 -3.79 3.93 14.91
C LEU A 209 -4.67 3.68 16.15
N PRO A 210 -4.33 4.26 17.31
CA PRO A 210 -5.02 3.95 18.58
C PRO A 210 -6.45 4.50 18.65
N PHE A 211 -6.82 5.43 17.78
CA PHE A 211 -8.15 6.05 17.72
C PHE A 211 -9.10 5.35 16.75
N LEU A 212 -8.65 4.29 16.05
CA LEU A 212 -9.54 3.48 15.21
C LEU A 212 -10.12 2.31 16.03
N ILE A 213 -11.44 2.22 16.06
CA ILE A 213 -12.20 1.12 16.61
C ILE A 213 -12.72 0.22 15.48
N ARG A 214 -12.94 -1.06 15.79
CA ARG A 214 -13.52 -2.05 14.85
C ARG A 214 -12.73 -2.18 13.54
N SER A 215 -11.40 -2.04 13.61
CA SER A 215 -10.48 -2.22 12.48
C SER A 215 -10.62 -3.59 11.79
N GLU A 216 -11.18 -4.59 12.49
CA GLU A 216 -11.53 -5.90 11.97
C GLU A 216 -12.42 -5.85 10.71
N LEU A 217 -13.24 -4.81 10.55
CA LEU A 217 -14.05 -4.59 9.35
C LEU A 217 -13.21 -4.45 8.07
N LEU A 218 -11.93 -4.04 8.18
CA LEU A 218 -11.00 -3.97 7.05
C LEU A 218 -10.63 -5.36 6.51
N LEU A 219 -10.85 -6.42 7.28
CA LEU A 219 -10.67 -7.81 6.83
C LEU A 219 -11.90 -8.35 6.08
N SER A 220 -13.02 -7.63 6.08
CA SER A 220 -14.25 -8.07 5.40
C SER A 220 -14.09 -8.43 3.92
N PRO A 221 -13.19 -7.80 3.12
CA PRO A 221 -12.97 -8.23 1.73
C PRO A 221 -12.45 -9.66 1.59
N LEU A 222 -11.85 -10.25 2.64
CA LEU A 222 -11.37 -11.63 2.61
C LEU A 222 -12.49 -12.65 2.42
N LEU A 223 -13.70 -12.37 2.91
CA LEU A 223 -14.84 -13.27 2.77
C LEU A 223 -15.27 -13.46 1.30
N PRO A 224 -15.66 -12.41 0.56
CA PRO A 224 -15.98 -12.58 -0.86
C PRO A 224 -14.77 -13.03 -1.67
N LEU A 225 -13.53 -12.66 -1.30
CA LEU A 225 -12.32 -13.19 -1.95
C LEU A 225 -12.21 -14.71 -1.79
N PHE A 226 -12.37 -15.23 -0.59
CA PHE A 226 -12.33 -16.66 -0.33
C PHE A 226 -13.48 -17.40 -1.03
N THR A 227 -14.70 -16.85 -0.99
CA THR A 227 -15.83 -17.42 -1.74
C THR A 227 -15.55 -17.45 -3.24
N SER A 228 -15.03 -16.37 -3.81
CA SER A 228 -14.69 -16.30 -5.23
C SER A 228 -13.58 -17.28 -5.60
N TYR A 229 -12.60 -17.50 -4.71
CA TYR A 229 -11.59 -18.54 -4.87
C TYR A 229 -12.22 -19.95 -4.95
N ILE A 230 -13.12 -20.32 -4.03
CA ILE A 230 -13.78 -21.63 -4.07
C ILE A 230 -14.57 -21.81 -5.37
N ILE A 231 -15.31 -20.79 -5.81
CA ILE A 231 -16.04 -20.82 -7.08
C ILE A 231 -15.09 -20.96 -8.27
N SER A 232 -13.94 -20.27 -8.25
CA SER A 232 -12.96 -20.34 -9.34
C SER A 232 -12.38 -21.75 -9.52
N LEU A 233 -12.37 -22.58 -8.46
CA LEU A 233 -11.89 -23.96 -8.54
C LEU A 233 -12.75 -24.89 -9.42
N LEU A 234 -13.94 -24.45 -9.82
CA LEU A 234 -14.85 -25.17 -10.72
C LEU A 234 -14.42 -25.12 -12.20
N GLY A 235 -13.31 -24.43 -12.53
CA GLY A 235 -12.75 -24.42 -13.88
C GLY A 235 -12.23 -23.06 -14.36
N PHE A 236 -12.30 -22.01 -13.52
CA PHE A 236 -11.81 -20.68 -13.87
C PHE A 236 -10.39 -20.46 -13.34
N ASN A 237 -9.39 -20.53 -14.22
CA ASN A 237 -8.01 -20.19 -13.89
C ASN A 237 -7.81 -18.67 -13.94
N VAL A 238 -7.84 -18.04 -12.76
CA VAL A 238 -7.70 -16.59 -12.58
C VAL A 238 -6.38 -16.09 -13.14
N ALA A 239 -5.30 -16.80 -12.86
CA ALA A 239 -3.96 -16.39 -13.27
C ALA A 239 -3.81 -16.40 -14.79
N LYS A 240 -4.30 -17.44 -15.47
CA LYS A 240 -4.31 -17.52 -16.94
C LYS A 240 -5.16 -16.39 -17.54
N HIS A 241 -6.34 -16.13 -16.98
CA HIS A 241 -7.21 -15.05 -17.45
C HIS A 241 -6.58 -13.66 -17.28
N VAL A 242 -6.00 -13.38 -16.11
CA VAL A 242 -5.33 -12.09 -15.84
C VAL A 242 -4.12 -11.91 -16.75
N LEU A 243 -3.30 -12.94 -16.95
CA LEU A 243 -2.15 -12.89 -17.86
C LEU A 243 -2.57 -12.64 -19.30
N ALA A 244 -3.64 -13.28 -19.77
CA ALA A 244 -4.21 -13.06 -21.09
C ALA A 244 -4.66 -11.60 -21.29
N VAL A 245 -5.39 -11.04 -20.31
CA VAL A 245 -5.84 -9.63 -20.35
C VAL A 245 -4.65 -8.66 -20.27
N TYR A 246 -3.63 -8.99 -19.47
CA TYR A 246 -2.51 -8.10 -19.20
C TYR A 246 -1.51 -8.05 -20.36
N PHE A 247 -1.14 -9.21 -20.91
CA PHE A 247 -0.11 -9.35 -21.95
C PHE A 247 -0.67 -9.61 -23.36
N GLY A 248 -1.98 -9.79 -23.49
CA GLY A 248 -2.64 -10.03 -24.78
C GLY A 248 -2.38 -11.40 -25.38
N SER A 249 -2.14 -12.42 -24.53
CA SER A 249 -1.84 -13.82 -24.92
C SER A 249 -3.07 -14.71 -24.94
#